data_AF-A0A8T5SRB4-F1
#
_entry.id   AF-A0A8T5SRB4-F1
#
_cell.length_a   1.000
_cell.length_b   1.000
_cell.length_c   1.000
_cell.angle_alpha   90.00
_cell.angle_beta   90.00
_cell.angle_gamma   90.00
#
_symmetry.space_group_name_H-M   'P 1'
#
loop_
_entity.id
_entity.type
_entity.pdbx_description
1 polymer ?
#
loop_
_entity_poly.entity_id
_entity_poly.type
_entity_poly.pdbx_seq_one_letter_code
_entity_poly.pdbx_strand_id
1 'polypeptide(L)'
;MDRQPLYFTILILSILIGSSFYLSWSVDRGMGQVSVERLSIESAPGRSVELLVFSPRTGTHLESMPVMLTLHGLTGTKEGLYAFNVELARRNFTVVSIDLPGHGDSTTQFDITDFYTMAQDAYAAVRHVQTTFPDVDNESYGVLSHSLGFRVAIELMDFPIAPRAYAAVGDVGKLAQDEYVVFPENLLFAVGTADEIVSQQDALQAIQVATGDESATSGITYGSLDNQTAYRLAFGPSNHALEVVDSTLVNEAVSWLVQGVQGEVQFLDTLDPADQVYSSKTIVTITVSVLLLISVIPVMWLAYSFLPEKLKPRRIPLDAPTHSFTKTLGISSVLGAGTVVIFVAASLLGLSLEDFGVLWLSSMSTTGFILFLVSATIGLSIVMRLLMGYDNTKKSLSSVGIERLKIKEHVSEILKNLIIAGVAITWFLIWLAIAGMPDTSQPNILLVLVKWPVGVRGINTLILMILAIPFFLVEASWIRGILLSNREWSGSFQNTKHLIFSVISKFAIAGLLTIIVIFGTTAVGVSSGRIVLLGVVWVRIIIVQFLASVILTWSALKFENTWSTVIVSAFLLSLVIVTTVPLI
;
A
#
# COMPACT_ATOMS: atom_id res chain seq x y z
N MET A 1 -13.44 7.75 -36.41
CA MET A 1 -13.08 8.42 -35.14
C MET A 1 -11.71 9.03 -35.33
N ASP A 2 -11.55 10.32 -35.05
CA ASP A 2 -10.22 10.92 -35.04
C ASP A 2 -9.41 10.35 -33.85
N ARG A 3 -8.27 9.74 -34.14
CA ARG A 3 -7.39 9.10 -33.16
C ARG A 3 -6.26 10.04 -32.71
N GLN A 4 -6.03 11.16 -33.41
CA GLN A 4 -4.94 12.10 -33.09
C GLN A 4 -4.98 12.57 -31.63
N PRO A 5 -6.15 12.93 -31.05
CA PRO A 5 -6.21 13.33 -29.64
C PRO A 5 -5.79 12.21 -28.68
N LEU A 6 -6.13 10.95 -28.98
CA LEU A 6 -5.78 9.81 -28.13
C LEU A 6 -4.28 9.53 -28.15
N TYR A 7 -3.65 9.58 -29.32
CA TYR A 7 -2.19 9.44 -29.42
C TYR A 7 -1.48 10.54 -28.62
N PHE A 8 -1.95 11.77 -28.73
CA PHE A 8 -1.37 12.90 -28.00
C PHE A 8 -1.58 12.76 -26.48
N THR A 9 -2.76 12.33 -26.03
CA THR A 9 -3.02 12.04 -24.61
C THR A 9 -2.11 10.94 -24.08
N ILE A 10 -1.98 9.81 -24.80
CA ILE A 10 -1.10 8.70 -24.38
C ILE A 10 0.36 9.15 -24.35
N LEU A 11 0.81 9.92 -25.35
CA LEU A 11 2.16 10.48 -25.38
C LEU A 11 2.43 11.39 -24.16
N ILE A 12 1.53 12.33 -23.87
CA ILE A 12 1.66 13.21 -22.69
C ILE A 12 1.72 12.38 -21.42
N LEU A 13 0.79 11.45 -21.23
CA LEU A 13 0.77 10.60 -20.03
C LEU A 13 2.06 9.78 -19.91
N SER A 14 2.59 9.27 -21.02
CA SER A 14 3.87 8.52 -21.03
C SER A 14 5.04 9.39 -20.62
N ILE A 15 5.11 10.63 -21.12
CA ILE A 15 6.15 11.60 -20.75
C ILE A 15 6.06 11.94 -19.27
N LEU A 16 4.84 12.19 -18.76
CA LEU A 16 4.63 12.50 -17.35
C LEU A 16 5.00 11.32 -16.45
N ILE A 17 4.54 10.11 -16.77
CA ILE A 17 4.89 8.89 -16.02
C ILE A 17 6.42 8.67 -16.03
N GLY A 18 7.05 8.71 -17.20
CA GLY A 18 8.50 8.54 -17.34
C GLY A 18 9.31 9.61 -16.60
N SER A 19 8.86 10.87 -16.62
CA SER A 19 9.51 11.96 -15.90
C SER A 19 9.37 11.81 -14.38
N SER A 20 8.19 11.40 -13.90
CA SER A 20 7.98 11.08 -12.48
C SER A 20 8.85 9.91 -12.01
N PHE A 21 8.99 8.89 -12.86
CA PHE A 21 9.87 7.75 -12.61
C PHE A 21 11.33 8.19 -12.49
N TYR A 22 11.81 9.00 -13.44
CA TYR A 22 13.17 9.53 -13.41
C TYR A 22 13.43 10.39 -12.16
N LEU A 23 12.46 11.25 -11.77
CA LEU A 23 12.60 12.07 -10.56
C LEU A 23 12.63 11.19 -9.29
N SER A 24 11.73 10.21 -9.14
CA SER A 24 11.78 9.28 -8.01
C SER A 24 13.12 8.53 -7.95
N TRP A 25 13.58 8.01 -9.08
CA TRP A 25 14.85 7.29 -9.21
C TRP A 25 16.07 8.17 -8.88
N SER A 26 16.00 9.47 -9.20
CA SER A 26 17.04 10.45 -8.88
C SER A 26 17.05 10.77 -7.39
N VAL A 27 15.88 10.93 -6.78
CA VAL A 27 15.73 11.20 -5.35
C VAL A 27 16.25 10.03 -4.53
N ASP A 28 15.97 8.78 -4.91
CA ASP A 28 16.52 7.60 -4.21
C ASP A 28 18.05 7.55 -4.19
N ARG A 29 18.69 8.28 -5.10
CA ARG A 29 20.15 8.47 -5.15
C ARG A 29 20.62 9.76 -4.51
N GLY A 30 19.80 10.43 -3.70
CA GLY A 30 20.15 11.73 -3.13
C GLY A 30 20.54 12.73 -4.22
N MET A 31 19.81 12.75 -5.34
CA MET A 31 20.13 13.55 -6.53
C MET A 31 21.51 13.27 -7.15
N GLY A 32 22.01 12.04 -7.00
CA GLY A 32 23.28 11.56 -7.55
C GLY A 32 24.42 11.44 -6.52
N GLN A 33 24.18 11.81 -5.25
CA GLN A 33 25.15 11.68 -4.15
C GLN A 33 25.28 10.24 -3.63
N VAL A 34 24.24 9.42 -3.82
CA VAL A 34 24.12 8.06 -3.29
C VAL A 34 24.07 7.06 -4.43
N SER A 35 24.72 5.91 -4.21
CA SER A 35 24.58 4.70 -5.01
C SER A 35 23.59 3.76 -4.32
N VAL A 36 22.78 3.04 -5.10
CA VAL A 36 21.81 2.10 -4.56
C VAL A 36 21.99 0.78 -5.28
N GLU A 37 22.26 -0.26 -4.51
CA GLU A 37 22.48 -1.63 -4.97
C GLU A 37 21.39 -2.54 -4.42
N ARG A 38 20.91 -3.46 -5.25
CA ARG A 38 19.99 -4.51 -4.83
C ARG A 38 20.75 -5.80 -4.68
N LEU A 39 20.58 -6.46 -3.54
CA LEU A 39 21.19 -7.76 -3.26
C LEU A 39 20.14 -8.75 -2.77
N SER A 40 20.45 -10.03 -2.95
CA SER A 40 19.78 -11.15 -2.31
C SER A 40 20.85 -11.98 -1.65
N ILE A 41 20.70 -12.24 -0.36
CA ILE A 41 21.61 -13.08 0.41
C ILE A 41 20.84 -14.24 1.03
N GLU A 42 21.53 -15.30 1.43
CA GLU A 42 20.94 -16.35 2.26
C GLU A 42 21.41 -16.19 3.71
N SER A 43 20.48 -15.97 4.64
CA SER A 43 20.77 -15.93 6.09
C SER A 43 20.98 -17.34 6.65
N ALA A 44 20.27 -18.31 6.08
CA ALA A 44 20.38 -19.74 6.32
C ALA A 44 19.99 -20.50 5.04
N PRO A 45 20.33 -21.81 4.92
CA PRO A 45 19.99 -22.59 3.73
C PRO A 45 18.50 -22.48 3.36
N GLY A 46 18.22 -21.90 2.18
CA GLY A 46 16.85 -21.71 1.68
C GLY A 46 16.06 -20.55 2.31
N ARG A 47 16.70 -19.69 3.14
CA ARG A 47 16.11 -18.44 3.67
C ARG A 47 16.78 -17.24 3.00
N SER A 48 16.19 -16.78 1.91
CA SER A 48 16.65 -15.59 1.19
C SER A 48 16.21 -14.31 1.91
N VAL A 49 17.10 -13.32 1.94
CA VAL A 49 16.86 -11.96 2.41
C VAL A 49 17.10 -11.00 1.26
N GLU A 50 16.04 -10.35 0.80
CA GLU A 50 16.09 -9.33 -0.25
C GLU A 50 16.39 -7.97 0.37
N LEU A 51 17.41 -7.26 -0.13
CA LEU A 51 17.84 -6.00 0.46
C LEU A 51 18.25 -4.94 -0.57
N LEU A 52 18.19 -3.68 -0.14
CA LEU A 52 18.76 -2.51 -0.79
C LEU A 52 19.90 -1.98 0.07
N VAL A 53 21.05 -1.72 -0.56
CA VAL A 53 22.18 -1.02 0.07
C VAL A 53 22.30 0.36 -0.54
N PHE A 54 22.24 1.39 0.29
CA PHE A 54 22.47 2.78 -0.10
C PHE A 54 23.82 3.21 0.42
N SER A 55 24.75 3.51 -0.48
CA SER A 55 26.12 3.92 -0.14
C SER A 55 26.45 5.28 -0.74
N PRO A 56 27.00 6.23 0.05
CA PRO A 56 27.59 7.46 -0.46
C PRO A 56 28.60 7.18 -1.56
N ARG A 57 28.61 7.97 -2.63
CA ARG A 57 29.62 7.80 -3.69
C ARG A 57 31.01 8.24 -3.19
N THR A 58 32.04 7.49 -3.57
CA THR A 58 33.45 7.73 -3.20
C THR A 58 33.91 9.18 -3.43
N GLY A 59 34.63 9.74 -2.45
CA GLY A 59 35.13 11.14 -2.46
C GLY A 59 34.31 12.12 -1.63
N THR A 60 33.23 11.67 -0.99
CA THR A 60 32.38 12.49 -0.10
C THR A 60 32.47 12.12 1.39
N HIS A 61 33.28 11.11 1.75
CA HIS A 61 33.51 10.67 3.14
C HIS A 61 34.98 10.24 3.31
N LEU A 62 35.52 10.37 4.52
CA LEU A 62 36.96 10.19 4.82
C LEU A 62 37.27 8.97 5.71
N GLU A 63 36.24 8.33 6.29
CA GLU A 63 36.37 7.23 7.24
C GLU A 63 35.41 6.07 6.90
N SER A 64 35.65 4.90 7.51
CA SER A 64 34.75 3.74 7.39
C SER A 64 33.38 4.09 7.96
N MET A 65 32.34 3.94 7.14
CA MET A 65 31.00 4.39 7.48
C MET A 65 30.25 3.34 8.30
N PRO A 66 29.58 3.71 9.40
CA PRO A 66 28.69 2.81 10.10
C PRO A 66 27.51 2.39 9.23
N VAL A 67 26.94 1.23 9.55
CA VAL A 67 25.74 0.73 8.89
C VAL A 67 24.48 1.29 9.55
N MET A 68 23.45 1.58 8.76
CA MET A 68 22.10 1.81 9.27
C MET A 68 21.17 0.74 8.75
N LEU A 69 20.64 -0.10 9.62
CA LEU A 69 19.61 -1.06 9.26
C LEU A 69 18.24 -0.38 9.30
N THR A 70 17.43 -0.54 8.25
CA THR A 70 16.04 -0.07 8.24
C THR A 70 15.03 -1.21 8.11
N LEU A 71 14.06 -1.25 9.03
CA LEU A 71 13.07 -2.32 9.17
C LEU A 71 11.65 -1.78 9.01
N HIS A 72 10.96 -2.21 7.95
CA HIS A 72 9.61 -1.73 7.64
C HIS A 72 8.51 -2.40 8.49
N GLY A 73 7.33 -1.79 8.54
CA GLY A 73 6.13 -2.35 9.20
C GLY A 73 5.40 -3.43 8.39
N LEU A 74 4.28 -3.93 8.92
CA LEU A 74 3.51 -5.09 8.40
C LEU A 74 3.01 -4.97 6.94
N THR A 75 2.88 -3.76 6.38
CA THR A 75 2.47 -3.56 4.98
C THR A 75 3.56 -2.92 4.12
N GLY A 76 4.76 -2.84 4.69
CA GLY A 76 5.93 -2.21 4.11
C GLY A 76 6.73 -3.14 3.20
N THR A 77 7.79 -2.57 2.66
CA THR A 77 8.82 -3.20 1.82
C THR A 77 10.14 -2.46 2.06
N LYS A 78 11.27 -3.01 1.60
CA LYS A 78 12.58 -2.35 1.62
C LYS A 78 12.61 -0.99 0.91
N GLU A 79 11.70 -0.73 -0.03
CA GLU A 79 11.55 0.58 -0.67
C GLU A 79 10.73 1.58 0.18
N GLY A 80 10.00 1.10 1.19
CA GLY A 80 8.97 1.86 1.91
C GLY A 80 9.50 2.95 2.83
N LEU A 81 10.69 2.76 3.42
CA LEU A 81 11.35 3.73 4.31
C LEU A 81 12.28 4.69 3.54
N TYR A 82 11.97 4.98 2.27
CA TYR A 82 12.84 5.73 1.37
C TYR A 82 13.28 7.09 1.90
N ALA A 83 12.43 7.79 2.67
CA ALA A 83 12.76 9.08 3.26
C ALA A 83 13.95 8.93 4.21
N PHE A 84 13.87 8.00 5.17
CA PHE A 84 14.99 7.71 6.06
C PHE A 84 16.19 7.14 5.31
N ASN A 85 15.97 6.21 4.37
CA ASN A 85 17.06 5.54 3.65
C ASN A 85 17.95 6.54 2.90
N VAL A 86 17.35 7.48 2.14
CA VAL A 86 18.13 8.47 1.41
C VAL A 86 18.77 9.50 2.33
N GLU A 87 18.07 9.95 3.37
CA GLU A 87 18.58 11.01 4.24
C GLU A 87 19.71 10.52 5.16
N LEU A 88 19.64 9.28 5.66
CA LEU A 88 20.72 8.66 6.40
C LEU A 88 21.92 8.40 5.48
N ALA A 89 21.70 7.88 4.26
CA ALA A 89 22.78 7.66 3.31
C ALA A 89 23.52 8.96 2.98
N ARG A 90 22.81 10.08 2.76
CA ARG A 90 23.43 11.40 2.53
C ARG A 90 24.25 11.94 3.72
N ARG A 91 24.17 11.30 4.90
CA ARG A 91 24.85 11.70 6.14
C ARG A 91 25.83 10.62 6.61
N ASN A 92 26.60 10.08 5.66
CA ASN A 92 27.73 9.19 5.90
C ASN A 92 27.39 7.85 6.57
N PHE A 93 26.21 7.30 6.24
CA PHE A 93 25.85 5.93 6.57
C PHE A 93 25.81 5.05 5.32
N THR A 94 26.23 3.79 5.46
CA THR A 94 25.80 2.74 4.54
C THR A 94 24.46 2.19 5.02
N VAL A 95 23.38 2.46 4.30
CA VAL A 95 22.04 2.06 4.75
C VAL A 95 21.66 0.71 4.13
N VAL A 96 21.24 -0.24 4.95
CA VAL A 96 20.74 -1.55 4.56
C VAL A 96 19.26 -1.62 4.87
N SER A 97 18.42 -1.69 3.83
CA SER A 97 16.98 -1.84 3.96
C SER A 97 16.55 -3.21 3.45
N ILE A 98 15.83 -3.98 4.26
CA ILE A 98 15.47 -5.37 3.92
C ILE A 98 13.97 -5.52 3.73
N ASP A 99 13.56 -6.50 2.91
CA ASP A 99 12.20 -7.03 2.98
C ASP A 99 12.15 -8.06 4.12
N LEU A 100 11.30 -7.83 5.12
CA LEU A 100 10.98 -8.86 6.11
C LEU A 100 10.38 -10.09 5.41
N PRO A 101 10.49 -11.30 6.02
CA PRO A 101 9.91 -12.50 5.44
C PRO A 101 8.48 -12.29 4.97
N GLY A 102 8.18 -12.77 3.77
CA GLY A 102 6.87 -12.73 3.16
C GLY A 102 6.45 -11.35 2.68
N HIS A 103 7.26 -10.31 2.80
CA HIS A 103 6.95 -8.95 2.33
C HIS A 103 7.73 -8.60 1.07
N GLY A 104 7.26 -7.59 0.33
CA GLY A 104 7.94 -7.10 -0.87
C GLY A 104 8.29 -8.20 -1.86
N ASP A 105 9.59 -8.35 -2.13
CA ASP A 105 10.13 -9.37 -3.04
C ASP A 105 10.52 -10.67 -2.32
N SER A 106 10.42 -10.74 -0.98
CA SER A 106 10.74 -11.92 -0.18
C SER A 106 9.71 -13.03 -0.39
N THR A 107 10.20 -14.21 -0.78
CA THR A 107 9.40 -15.44 -0.89
C THR A 107 9.45 -16.32 0.36
N THR A 108 10.28 -15.96 1.34
CA THR A 108 10.34 -16.62 2.65
C THR A 108 9.00 -16.45 3.37
N GLN A 109 8.50 -17.45 4.08
CA GLN A 109 7.21 -17.32 4.78
C GLN A 109 7.33 -16.40 6.01
N PHE A 110 6.31 -15.59 6.22
CA PHE A 110 6.16 -14.70 7.36
C PHE A 110 5.46 -15.40 8.51
N ASP A 111 6.07 -15.39 9.69
CA ASP A 111 5.41 -15.78 10.94
C ASP A 111 5.37 -14.59 11.89
N ILE A 112 4.17 -14.04 12.13
CA ILE A 112 3.97 -12.87 12.98
C ILE A 112 4.40 -13.08 14.45
N THR A 113 4.72 -14.31 14.85
CA THR A 113 5.14 -14.66 16.21
C THR A 113 6.64 -14.89 16.36
N ASP A 114 7.39 -14.98 15.25
CA ASP A 114 8.82 -15.31 15.24
C ASP A 114 9.69 -14.09 14.88
N PHE A 115 9.72 -13.10 15.78
CA PHE A 115 10.53 -11.89 15.59
C PHE A 115 12.04 -12.19 15.65
N TYR A 116 12.45 -13.17 16.45
CA TYR A 116 13.85 -13.54 16.61
C TYR A 116 14.46 -14.04 15.29
N THR A 117 13.78 -14.93 14.56
CA THR A 117 14.28 -15.38 13.25
C THR A 117 14.31 -14.23 12.23
N MET A 118 13.36 -13.30 12.26
CA MET A 118 13.43 -12.10 11.42
C MET A 118 14.64 -11.22 11.77
N ALA A 119 14.98 -11.12 13.05
CA ALA A 119 16.16 -10.39 13.50
C ALA A 119 17.45 -11.10 13.07
N GLN A 120 17.48 -12.43 13.03
CA GLN A 120 18.59 -13.19 12.44
C GLN A 120 18.76 -12.87 10.95
N ASP A 121 17.66 -12.84 10.19
CA ASP A 121 17.68 -12.46 8.77
C ASP A 121 18.21 -11.02 8.59
N ALA A 122 17.75 -10.08 9.43
CA ALA A 122 18.17 -8.69 9.40
C ALA A 122 19.65 -8.50 9.79
N TYR A 123 20.10 -9.21 10.83
CA TYR A 123 21.49 -9.20 11.27
C TYR A 123 22.41 -9.78 10.20
N ALA A 124 22.02 -10.89 9.55
CA ALA A 124 22.78 -11.46 8.45
C ALA A 124 22.99 -10.47 7.29
N ALA A 125 21.98 -9.65 6.99
CA ALA A 125 22.09 -8.57 5.99
C ALA A 125 23.12 -7.51 6.38
N VAL A 126 23.09 -7.04 7.64
CA VAL A 126 24.07 -6.09 8.17
C VAL A 126 25.48 -6.69 8.11
N ARG A 127 25.66 -7.92 8.62
CA ARG A 127 26.96 -8.61 8.62
C ARG A 127 27.50 -8.86 7.23
N HIS A 128 26.65 -9.19 6.26
CA HIS A 128 27.05 -9.35 4.87
C HIS A 128 27.66 -8.05 4.35
N VAL A 129 26.97 -6.92 4.51
CA VAL A 129 27.48 -5.62 4.05
C VAL A 129 28.76 -5.23 4.78
N GLN A 130 28.79 -5.35 6.11
CA GLN A 130 29.98 -5.03 6.93
C GLN A 130 31.22 -5.86 6.57
N THR A 131 31.06 -7.08 6.08
CA THR A 131 32.19 -7.97 5.76
C THR A 131 32.58 -8.00 4.28
N THR A 132 31.75 -7.44 3.39
CA THR A 132 31.97 -7.53 1.93
C THR A 132 32.10 -6.18 1.24
N PHE A 133 31.53 -5.09 1.79
CA PHE A 133 31.61 -3.76 1.20
C PHE A 133 32.88 -3.03 1.67
N PRO A 134 33.58 -2.29 0.78
CA PRO A 134 34.68 -1.42 1.17
C PRO A 134 34.17 -0.21 1.96
N ASP A 135 35.04 0.40 2.77
CA ASP A 135 34.76 1.65 3.49
C ASP A 135 33.53 1.58 4.43
N VAL A 136 33.21 0.38 4.94
CA VAL A 136 32.14 0.13 5.93
C VAL A 136 32.76 -0.28 7.26
N ASP A 137 32.29 0.30 8.36
CA ASP A 137 32.66 -0.08 9.72
C ASP A 137 32.04 -1.44 10.08
N ASN A 138 32.90 -2.37 10.48
CA ASN A 138 32.53 -3.74 10.80
C ASN A 138 31.97 -3.93 12.24
N GLU A 139 32.04 -2.91 13.09
CA GLU A 139 31.65 -2.99 14.51
C GLU A 139 30.58 -1.95 14.90
N SER A 140 30.25 -0.99 14.03
CA SER A 140 29.28 0.06 14.34
C SER A 140 28.07 0.03 13.39
N TYR A 141 26.87 -0.07 13.98
CA TYR A 141 25.62 0.15 13.26
C TYR A 141 24.51 0.65 14.17
N GLY A 142 23.48 1.27 13.57
CA GLY A 142 22.22 1.64 14.24
C GLY A 142 21.01 1.01 13.55
N VAL A 143 19.84 1.15 14.17
CA VAL A 143 18.58 0.61 13.64
C VAL A 143 17.52 1.70 13.58
N LEU A 144 16.89 1.85 12.43
CA LEU A 144 15.63 2.59 12.27
C LEU A 144 14.51 1.60 11.94
N SER A 145 13.37 1.74 12.59
CA SER A 145 12.26 0.82 12.38
C SER A 145 10.92 1.55 12.31
N HIS A 146 9.95 0.95 11.61
CA HIS A 146 8.57 1.41 11.59
C HIS A 146 7.61 0.33 12.07
N SER A 147 6.70 0.69 12.98
CA SER A 147 5.61 -0.18 13.43
C SER A 147 6.13 -1.56 13.87
N LEU A 148 5.62 -2.66 13.28
CA LEU A 148 6.09 -4.04 13.48
C LEU A 148 7.63 -4.20 13.43
N GLY A 149 8.32 -3.40 12.61
CA GLY A 149 9.78 -3.46 12.49
C GLY A 149 10.50 -3.22 13.82
N PHE A 150 9.90 -2.49 14.77
CA PHE A 150 10.49 -2.28 16.09
C PHE A 150 10.54 -3.57 16.92
N ARG A 151 9.58 -4.47 16.74
CA ARG A 151 9.60 -5.79 17.40
C ARG A 151 10.77 -6.65 16.94
N VAL A 152 11.13 -6.54 15.66
CA VAL A 152 12.32 -7.18 15.11
C VAL A 152 13.59 -6.47 15.59
N ALA A 153 13.57 -5.13 15.68
CA ALA A 153 14.72 -4.34 16.11
C ALA A 153 15.18 -4.69 17.52
N ILE A 154 14.25 -4.88 18.47
CA ILE A 154 14.58 -5.13 19.88
C ILE A 154 15.37 -6.43 20.05
N GLU A 155 15.02 -7.48 19.30
CA GLU A 155 15.73 -8.76 19.35
C GLU A 155 17.24 -8.61 19.02
N LEU A 156 17.62 -7.58 18.25
CA LEU A 156 19.03 -7.32 17.88
C LEU A 156 19.90 -6.88 19.07
N MET A 157 19.32 -6.47 20.20
CA MET A 157 20.09 -6.01 21.37
C MET A 157 20.97 -7.11 21.97
N ASP A 158 20.58 -8.38 21.79
CA ASP A 158 21.28 -9.55 22.33
C ASP A 158 22.25 -10.21 21.32
N PHE A 159 22.42 -9.61 20.14
CA PHE A 159 23.30 -10.16 19.09
C PHE A 159 24.78 -9.80 19.34
N PRO A 160 25.74 -10.53 18.74
CA PRO A 160 27.17 -10.37 19.05
C PRO A 160 27.72 -8.96 18.87
N ILE A 161 27.14 -8.20 17.95
CA ILE A 161 27.35 -6.77 17.80
C ILE A 161 25.96 -6.18 17.93
N ALA A 162 25.71 -5.44 19.01
CA ALA A 162 24.43 -4.78 19.22
C ALA A 162 24.40 -3.42 18.51
N PRO A 163 23.22 -2.95 18.07
CA PRO A 163 23.06 -1.59 17.58
C PRO A 163 23.40 -0.54 18.64
N ARG A 164 24.09 0.53 18.23
CA ARG A 164 24.50 1.64 19.13
C ARG A 164 23.38 2.63 19.45
N ALA A 165 22.37 2.70 18.57
CA ALA A 165 21.21 3.55 18.74
C ALA A 165 20.03 3.03 17.91
N TYR A 166 18.83 3.30 18.41
CA TYR A 166 17.56 2.89 17.83
C TYR A 166 16.65 4.10 17.61
N ALA A 167 15.94 4.12 16.48
CA ALA A 167 14.80 4.99 16.25
C ALA A 167 13.57 4.12 15.92
N ALA A 168 12.59 4.13 16.83
CA ALA A 168 11.32 3.45 16.70
C ALA A 168 10.27 4.45 16.22
N VAL A 169 9.87 4.34 14.95
CA VAL A 169 8.84 5.17 14.33
C VAL A 169 7.51 4.42 14.41
N GLY A 170 6.48 5.00 15.04
CA GLY A 170 5.14 4.40 15.07
C GLY A 170 4.98 3.14 15.93
N ASP A 171 5.96 2.76 16.76
CA ASP A 171 5.78 1.73 17.80
C ASP A 171 6.55 2.18 19.05
N VAL A 172 5.99 1.86 20.21
CA VAL A 172 6.51 2.25 21.53
C VAL A 172 6.77 1.04 22.44
N GLY A 173 6.78 -0.17 21.87
CA GLY A 173 7.12 -1.40 22.57
C GLY A 173 6.00 -1.97 23.45
N LYS A 174 4.79 -1.40 23.42
CA LYS A 174 3.65 -1.83 24.24
C LYS A 174 3.18 -3.26 23.88
N LEU A 175 3.14 -4.17 24.84
CA LEU A 175 2.70 -5.56 24.67
C LEU A 175 1.24 -5.75 25.14
N ALA A 176 0.91 -5.16 26.27
CA ALA A 176 -0.44 -5.14 26.83
C ALA A 176 -0.68 -3.80 27.54
N GLN A 177 -1.81 -3.65 28.23
CA GLN A 177 -2.03 -2.50 29.08
C GLN A 177 -0.96 -2.45 30.18
N ASP A 178 -0.21 -1.35 30.23
CA ASP A 178 0.88 -1.10 31.17
C ASP A 178 2.07 -2.09 31.09
N GLU A 179 2.14 -2.91 30.03
CA GLU A 179 3.23 -3.87 29.80
C GLU A 179 4.00 -3.47 28.54
N TYR A 180 5.32 -3.39 28.68
CA TYR A 180 6.24 -3.00 27.61
C TYR A 180 7.34 -4.05 27.47
N VAL A 181 7.89 -4.14 26.26
CA VAL A 181 9.17 -4.82 25.99
C VAL A 181 10.29 -4.25 26.85
N VAL A 182 11.36 -5.03 26.99
CA VAL A 182 12.64 -4.50 27.47
C VAL A 182 13.17 -3.56 26.39
N PHE A 183 13.38 -2.30 26.77
CA PHE A 183 13.88 -1.29 25.82
C PHE A 183 15.39 -1.43 25.63
N PRO A 184 15.88 -1.36 24.38
CA PRO A 184 17.30 -1.29 24.12
C PRO A 184 17.89 0.05 24.55
N GLU A 185 19.21 0.08 24.70
CA GLU A 185 20.00 1.27 24.94
C GLU A 185 19.85 2.30 23.79
N ASN A 186 19.93 3.60 24.11
CA ASN A 186 19.84 4.70 23.13
C ASN A 186 18.62 4.63 22.20
N LEU A 187 17.42 4.83 22.75
CA LEU A 187 16.16 4.71 22.01
C LEU A 187 15.40 6.03 21.85
N LEU A 188 15.10 6.37 20.61
CA LEU A 188 14.12 7.40 20.24
C LEU A 188 12.78 6.75 19.91
N PHE A 189 11.72 7.20 20.57
CA PHE A 189 10.34 7.02 20.11
C PHE A 189 9.94 8.21 19.23
N ALA A 190 9.49 7.94 18.01
CA ALA A 190 9.05 8.95 17.05
C ALA A 190 7.61 8.63 16.62
N VAL A 191 6.64 9.42 17.08
CA VAL A 191 5.22 9.09 16.93
C VAL A 191 4.43 10.24 16.32
N GLY A 192 3.47 9.93 15.45
CA GLY A 192 2.51 10.87 14.89
C GLY A 192 1.49 11.31 15.94
N THR A 193 1.24 12.62 16.02
CA THR A 193 0.23 13.18 16.93
C THR A 193 -1.19 12.71 16.64
N ALA A 194 -1.45 12.25 15.41
CA ALA A 194 -2.72 11.68 14.96
C ALA A 194 -2.62 10.17 14.67
N ASP A 195 -1.63 9.48 15.24
CA ASP A 195 -1.49 8.03 15.11
C ASP A 195 -2.71 7.30 15.72
N GLU A 196 -3.37 6.50 14.89
CA GLU A 196 -4.58 5.75 15.21
C GLU A 196 -4.32 4.38 15.88
N ILE A 197 -3.05 4.00 16.05
CA ILE A 197 -2.56 2.75 16.64
C ILE A 197 -1.86 3.05 17.97
N VAL A 198 -0.93 3.99 17.98
CA VAL A 198 -0.18 4.42 19.16
C VAL A 198 -0.75 5.76 19.64
N SER A 199 -1.45 5.75 20.76
CA SER A 199 -1.97 7.00 21.32
C SER A 199 -0.83 7.85 21.91
N GLN A 200 -1.01 9.18 21.94
CA GLN A 200 -0.05 10.08 22.60
C GLN A 200 0.15 9.72 24.08
N GLN A 201 -0.89 9.22 24.74
CA GLN A 201 -0.81 8.77 26.12
C GLN A 201 0.08 7.53 26.26
N ASP A 202 -0.05 6.55 25.35
CA ASP A 202 0.81 5.37 25.35
C ASP A 202 2.27 5.73 25.07
N ALA A 203 2.51 6.68 24.16
CA ALA A 203 3.85 7.17 23.87
C ALA A 203 4.48 7.90 25.08
N LEU A 204 3.71 8.72 25.79
CA LEU A 204 4.14 9.37 27.03
C LEU A 204 4.43 8.35 28.14
N GLN A 205 3.59 7.33 28.28
CA GLN A 205 3.83 6.26 29.24
C GLN A 205 5.09 5.46 28.89
N ALA A 206 5.32 5.17 27.60
CA ALA A 206 6.51 4.45 27.15
C ALA A 206 7.81 5.18 27.52
N ILE A 207 7.89 6.51 27.32
CA ILE A 207 9.09 7.28 27.71
C ILE A 207 9.28 7.34 29.24
N GLN A 208 8.19 7.38 30.01
CA GLN A 208 8.24 7.32 31.48
C GLN A 208 8.76 5.96 31.95
N VAL A 209 8.30 4.87 31.34
CA VAL A 209 8.79 3.51 31.63
C VAL A 209 10.25 3.35 31.24
N ALA A 210 10.64 3.82 30.05
CA ALA A 210 12.02 3.71 29.56
C ALA A 210 13.02 4.46 30.44
N THR A 211 12.64 5.63 30.94
CA THR A 211 13.50 6.46 31.81
C THR A 211 13.41 6.11 33.28
N GLY A 212 12.31 5.47 33.72
CA GLY A 212 11.97 5.31 35.13
C GLY A 212 11.53 6.63 35.80
N ASP A 213 11.23 7.67 35.02
CA ASP A 213 10.82 9.00 35.50
C ASP A 213 9.38 9.31 35.07
N GLU A 214 8.44 9.34 36.01
CA GLU A 214 7.02 9.67 35.76
C GLU A 214 6.81 11.09 35.22
N SER A 215 7.79 11.99 35.38
CA SER A 215 7.74 13.36 34.84
C SER A 215 8.27 13.46 33.41
N ALA A 216 8.73 12.35 32.82
CA ALA A 216 9.29 12.34 31.48
C ALA A 216 8.25 12.80 30.43
N THR A 217 8.71 13.61 29.47
CA THR A 217 7.87 14.23 28.45
C THR A 217 8.57 14.27 27.09
N SER A 218 7.82 14.60 26.03
CA SER A 218 8.35 14.71 24.67
C SER A 218 9.31 15.89 24.49
N GLY A 219 10.27 15.76 23.58
CA GLY A 219 11.21 16.83 23.19
C GLY A 219 12.44 16.96 24.08
N ILE A 220 12.51 16.20 25.18
CA ILE A 220 13.65 16.15 26.09
C ILE A 220 14.39 14.82 25.90
N THR A 221 15.73 14.90 25.84
CA THR A 221 16.59 13.72 25.89
C THR A 221 16.97 13.46 27.34
N TYR A 222 16.65 12.27 27.82
CA TYR A 222 17.02 11.77 29.15
C TYR A 222 18.22 10.84 29.00
N GLY A 223 19.15 10.85 29.95
CA GLY A 223 20.39 10.03 29.86
C GLY A 223 21.45 10.65 28.94
N SER A 224 22.39 9.82 28.46
CA SER A 224 23.52 10.25 27.62
C SER A 224 23.74 9.24 26.49
N LEU A 225 23.86 9.76 25.25
CA LEU A 225 24.12 8.96 24.05
C LEU A 225 25.49 8.26 24.13
N ASP A 226 26.51 8.99 24.60
CA ASP A 226 27.87 8.45 24.78
C ASP A 226 27.92 7.28 25.77
N ASN A 227 27.12 7.36 26.83
CA ASN A 227 27.03 6.31 27.85
C ASN A 227 25.97 5.25 27.54
N GLN A 228 25.34 5.29 26.36
CA GLN A 228 24.31 4.35 25.93
C GLN A 228 23.11 4.24 26.90
N THR A 229 22.69 5.37 27.46
CA THR A 229 21.55 5.44 28.41
C THR A 229 20.45 6.38 27.94
N ALA A 230 20.51 6.85 26.69
CA ALA A 230 19.66 7.92 26.25
C ALA A 230 18.26 7.45 25.83
N TYR A 231 17.24 8.19 26.24
CA TYR A 231 15.87 7.99 25.77
C TYR A 231 15.24 9.33 25.38
N ARG A 232 14.48 9.34 24.29
CA ARG A 232 13.77 10.54 23.80
C ARG A 232 12.42 10.14 23.21
N LEU A 233 11.44 11.02 23.36
CA LEU A 233 10.16 10.95 22.65
C LEU A 233 10.00 12.19 21.78
N ALA A 234 9.69 12.01 20.50
CA ALA A 234 9.39 13.07 19.55
C ALA A 234 8.00 12.86 18.93
N PHE A 235 7.30 13.99 18.72
CA PHE A 235 5.98 14.00 18.07
C PHE A 235 6.02 14.74 16.74
N GLY A 236 5.31 14.21 15.73
CA GLY A 236 5.16 14.78 14.40
C GLY A 236 3.70 15.04 13.99
N PRO A 237 3.40 15.99 13.09
CA PRO A 237 2.05 16.29 12.63
C PRO A 237 1.53 15.29 11.58
N SER A 238 1.54 14.00 11.89
CA SER A 238 1.11 12.91 11.00
C SER A 238 0.28 11.84 11.73
N ASN A 239 -0.28 10.92 10.95
CA ASN A 239 -0.88 9.67 11.42
C ASN A 239 0.05 8.49 11.11
N HIS A 240 -0.28 7.29 11.59
CA HIS A 240 0.62 6.13 11.58
C HIS A 240 1.23 5.81 10.20
N ALA A 241 0.40 5.87 9.15
CA ALA A 241 0.84 5.55 7.79
C ALA A 241 1.76 6.62 7.16
N LEU A 242 1.71 7.86 7.65
CA LEU A 242 2.46 9.00 7.10
C LEU A 242 3.68 9.39 7.93
N GLU A 243 3.90 8.79 9.10
CA GLU A 243 5.09 9.03 9.94
C GLU A 243 6.39 8.81 9.15
N VAL A 244 6.39 7.82 8.25
CA VAL A 244 7.56 7.47 7.43
C VAL A 244 7.96 8.53 6.40
N VAL A 245 7.16 9.59 6.23
CA VAL A 245 7.43 10.73 5.36
C VAL A 245 7.22 12.07 6.08
N ASP A 246 6.96 12.06 7.39
CA ASP A 246 6.79 13.26 8.20
C ASP A 246 8.16 13.95 8.38
N SER A 247 8.29 15.18 7.87
CA SER A 247 9.56 15.92 7.90
C SER A 247 10.11 16.14 9.31
N THR A 248 9.23 16.29 10.30
CA THR A 248 9.62 16.45 11.71
C THR A 248 10.19 15.15 12.27
N LEU A 249 9.51 14.02 12.04
CA LEU A 249 9.98 12.72 12.51
C LEU A 249 11.23 12.26 11.76
N VAL A 250 11.32 12.51 10.45
CA VAL A 250 12.53 12.27 9.65
C VAL A 250 13.70 13.07 10.20
N ASN A 251 13.49 14.35 10.50
CA ASN A 251 14.52 15.20 11.10
C ASN A 251 14.99 14.68 12.47
N GLU A 252 14.06 14.41 13.39
CA GLU A 252 14.38 13.92 14.73
C GLU A 252 15.09 12.57 14.70
N ALA A 253 14.63 11.62 13.88
CA ALA A 253 15.25 10.30 13.77
C ALA A 253 16.64 10.35 13.12
N VAL A 254 16.81 11.12 12.04
CA VAL A 254 18.12 11.30 11.39
C VAL A 254 19.09 11.96 12.35
N SER A 255 18.67 13.03 13.04
CA SER A 255 19.49 13.74 14.02
C SER A 255 19.92 12.83 15.17
N TRP A 256 18.99 12.06 15.73
CA TRP A 256 19.25 11.09 16.79
C TRP A 256 20.26 10.03 16.38
N LEU A 257 20.07 9.44 15.20
CA LEU A 257 20.91 8.33 14.74
C LEU A 257 22.31 8.77 14.34
N VAL A 258 22.46 9.94 13.72
CA VAL A 258 23.80 10.51 13.45
C VAL A 258 24.54 10.71 14.77
N GLN A 259 23.92 11.34 15.77
CA GLN A 259 24.56 11.57 17.08
C GLN A 259 24.84 10.26 17.83
N GLY A 260 23.90 9.33 17.89
CA GLY A 260 24.03 8.10 18.67
C GLY A 260 24.97 7.07 18.07
N VAL A 261 25.14 7.05 16.74
CA VAL A 261 25.98 6.06 16.05
C VAL A 261 27.34 6.64 15.65
N GLN A 262 27.38 7.88 15.16
CA GLN A 262 28.61 8.53 14.69
C GLN A 262 29.25 9.44 15.75
N GLY A 263 28.49 9.90 16.75
CA GLY A 263 28.96 10.84 17.78
C GLY A 263 28.77 12.32 17.42
N GLU A 264 28.85 13.19 18.44
CA GLU A 264 28.61 14.64 18.29
C GLU A 264 29.60 15.34 17.33
N VAL A 265 30.86 14.89 17.28
CA VAL A 265 31.87 15.50 16.40
C VAL A 265 31.47 15.30 14.94
N GLN A 266 31.15 14.05 14.58
CA GLN A 266 30.78 13.72 13.21
C GLN A 266 29.43 14.33 12.83
N PHE A 267 28.50 14.49 13.78
CA PHE A 267 27.24 15.19 13.55
C PHE A 267 27.45 16.59 12.95
N LEU A 268 28.42 17.34 13.46
CA LEU A 268 28.75 18.69 12.96
C LEU A 268 29.35 18.69 11.54
N ASP A 269 29.94 17.57 11.11
CA ASP A 269 30.54 17.40 9.78
C ASP A 269 29.58 16.75 8.77
N THR A 270 28.32 16.48 9.16
CA THR A 270 27.27 15.99 8.26
C THR A 270 26.35 17.12 7.78
N LEU A 271 25.55 16.82 6.75
CA LEU A 271 24.50 17.74 6.30
C LEU A 271 23.49 17.98 7.42
N ASP A 272 23.05 19.23 7.59
CA ASP A 272 21.96 19.60 8.49
C ASP A 272 20.78 18.62 8.30
N PRO A 273 20.32 17.90 9.34
CA PRO A 273 19.17 16.99 9.26
C PRO A 273 17.89 17.58 8.64
N ALA A 274 17.73 18.91 8.62
CA ALA A 274 16.64 19.60 7.95
C ALA A 274 16.83 19.74 6.41
N ASP A 275 18.05 19.58 5.88
CA ASP A 275 18.30 19.56 4.42
C ASP A 275 17.85 18.25 3.79
N GLN A 276 16.55 18.15 3.51
CA GLN A 276 15.89 16.93 3.03
C GLN A 276 15.54 17.02 1.53
N VAL A 277 15.81 15.95 0.77
CA VAL A 277 15.53 15.84 -0.67
C VAL A 277 14.32 14.93 -0.98
N TYR A 278 13.92 14.07 -0.04
CA TYR A 278 12.92 13.04 -0.26
C TYR A 278 11.50 13.58 -0.58
N SER A 279 11.15 14.79 -0.13
CA SER A 279 9.79 15.35 -0.27
C SER A 279 9.28 15.39 -1.72
N SER A 280 10.19 15.61 -2.67
CA SER A 280 9.86 15.57 -4.10
C SER A 280 9.43 14.18 -4.56
N LYS A 281 10.02 13.11 -4.01
CA LYS A 281 9.63 11.71 -4.24
C LYS A 281 8.22 11.42 -3.73
N THR A 282 7.84 11.93 -2.56
CA THR A 282 6.49 11.75 -2.00
C THR A 282 5.42 12.21 -2.99
N ILE A 283 5.59 13.40 -3.56
CA ILE A 283 4.64 14.00 -4.51
C ILE A 283 4.58 13.20 -5.80
N VAL A 284 5.72 12.84 -6.38
CA VAL A 284 5.73 12.10 -7.66
C VAL A 284 5.23 10.67 -7.51
N THR A 285 5.46 10.01 -6.38
CA THR A 285 5.01 8.62 -6.15
C THR A 285 3.48 8.54 -6.12
N ILE A 286 2.83 9.52 -5.49
CA ILE A 286 1.36 9.68 -5.53
C ILE A 286 0.90 10.03 -6.94
N THR A 287 1.52 11.05 -7.55
CA THR A 287 1.12 11.56 -8.87
C THR A 287 1.21 10.48 -9.94
N VAL A 288 2.30 9.73 -9.97
CA VAL A 288 2.52 8.69 -10.98
C VAL A 288 1.59 7.50 -10.79
N SER A 289 1.27 7.14 -9.55
CA SER A 289 0.26 6.10 -9.27
C SER A 289 -1.09 6.49 -9.87
N VAL A 290 -1.52 7.75 -9.69
CA VAL A 290 -2.77 8.26 -10.27
C VAL A 290 -2.70 8.35 -11.80
N LEU A 291 -1.61 8.87 -12.36
CA LEU A 291 -1.44 8.97 -13.81
C LEU A 291 -1.46 7.59 -14.49
N LEU A 292 -0.79 6.60 -13.90
CA LEU A 292 -0.76 5.24 -14.42
C LEU A 292 -2.17 4.63 -14.42
N LEU A 293 -2.92 4.80 -13.34
CA LEU A 293 -4.30 4.32 -13.23
C LEU A 293 -5.24 4.99 -14.24
N ILE A 294 -5.13 6.30 -14.46
CA ILE A 294 -5.94 7.04 -15.43
C ILE A 294 -5.54 6.70 -16.88
N SER A 295 -4.26 6.39 -17.14
CA SER A 295 -3.74 6.08 -18.47
C SER A 295 -4.40 4.86 -19.13
N VAL A 296 -4.97 3.97 -18.33
CA VAL A 296 -5.77 2.82 -18.78
C VAL A 296 -6.93 3.27 -19.68
N ILE A 297 -7.59 4.39 -19.39
CA ILE A 297 -8.77 4.86 -20.12
C ILE A 297 -8.46 5.16 -21.61
N PRO A 298 -7.52 6.07 -21.95
CA PRO A 298 -7.21 6.35 -23.35
C PRO A 298 -6.62 5.15 -24.07
N VAL A 299 -5.87 4.27 -23.38
CA VAL A 299 -5.35 3.01 -23.96
C VAL A 299 -6.47 2.05 -24.34
N MET A 300 -7.44 1.83 -23.45
CA MET A 300 -8.62 1.02 -23.75
C MET A 300 -9.43 1.61 -24.91
N TRP A 301 -9.58 2.94 -24.95
CA TRP A 301 -10.26 3.62 -26.04
C TRP A 301 -9.55 3.42 -27.36
N LEU A 302 -8.22 3.56 -27.36
CA LEU A 302 -7.42 3.34 -28.55
C LEU A 302 -7.54 1.88 -29.04
N ALA A 303 -7.41 0.91 -28.13
CA ALA A 303 -7.57 -0.51 -28.41
C ALA A 303 -8.93 -0.82 -29.06
N TYR A 304 -10.03 -0.34 -28.46
CA TYR A 304 -11.38 -0.49 -29.03
C TYR A 304 -11.48 0.11 -30.44
N SER A 305 -10.82 1.24 -30.68
CA SER A 305 -10.88 1.92 -31.97
C SER A 305 -10.21 1.15 -33.11
N PHE A 306 -9.26 0.25 -32.80
CA PHE A 306 -8.56 -0.59 -33.77
C PHE A 306 -9.25 -1.94 -34.03
N LEU A 307 -10.19 -2.34 -33.17
CA LEU A 307 -10.88 -3.62 -33.36
C LEU A 307 -11.76 -3.60 -34.63
N PRO A 308 -11.68 -4.65 -35.48
CA PRO A 308 -12.67 -4.91 -36.51
C PRO A 308 -14.07 -5.05 -35.91
N GLU A 309 -15.13 -4.67 -36.65
CA GLU A 309 -16.52 -4.72 -36.16
C GLU A 309 -16.92 -6.11 -35.60
N LYS A 310 -16.43 -7.20 -36.20
CA LYS A 310 -16.70 -8.57 -35.72
C LYS A 310 -16.11 -8.88 -34.34
N LEU A 311 -15.02 -8.20 -33.97
CA LEU A 311 -14.32 -8.37 -32.70
C LEU A 311 -14.72 -7.33 -31.66
N LYS A 312 -15.47 -6.30 -32.04
CA LYS A 312 -15.98 -5.33 -31.07
C LYS A 312 -16.98 -6.00 -30.12
N PRO A 313 -16.87 -5.75 -28.81
CA PRO A 313 -17.89 -6.16 -27.86
C PRO A 313 -19.27 -5.65 -28.27
N ARG A 314 -20.28 -6.49 -28.06
CA ARG A 314 -21.68 -6.11 -28.24
C ARG A 314 -22.03 -4.91 -27.35
N ARG A 315 -22.84 -3.99 -27.89
CA ARG A 315 -23.57 -3.00 -27.10
C ARG A 315 -24.73 -3.66 -26.37
N ILE A 316 -24.79 -3.45 -25.05
CA ILE A 316 -25.85 -4.04 -24.22
C ILE A 316 -26.91 -2.96 -24.00
N PRO A 317 -28.17 -3.17 -24.44
CA PRO A 317 -29.24 -2.22 -24.23
C PRO A 317 -29.48 -1.95 -22.74
N LEU A 318 -29.79 -0.70 -22.42
CA LEU A 318 -30.12 -0.27 -21.07
C LEU A 318 -31.63 -0.11 -20.91
N ASP A 319 -32.27 -1.15 -20.38
CA ASP A 319 -33.73 -1.21 -20.19
C ASP A 319 -34.12 -1.14 -18.70
N ALA A 320 -33.20 -0.62 -17.87
CA ALA A 320 -33.36 -0.57 -16.43
C ALA A 320 -34.34 0.55 -16.01
N PRO A 321 -35.11 0.35 -14.91
CA PRO A 321 -36.10 1.31 -14.45
C PRO A 321 -35.48 2.64 -14.06
N THR A 322 -36.25 3.71 -14.24
CA THR A 322 -35.87 5.06 -13.82
C THR A 322 -36.17 5.21 -12.32
N HIS A 323 -35.29 5.90 -11.59
CA HIS A 323 -35.49 6.18 -10.16
C HIS A 323 -35.32 7.68 -9.89
N SER A 324 -36.06 8.18 -8.89
CA SER A 324 -35.88 9.55 -8.41
C SER A 324 -34.47 9.73 -7.85
N PHE A 325 -33.96 10.96 -7.88
CA PHE A 325 -32.63 11.27 -7.33
C PHE A 325 -32.48 10.83 -5.87
N THR A 326 -33.49 11.07 -5.04
CA THR A 326 -33.48 10.69 -3.62
C THR A 326 -33.42 9.18 -3.43
N LYS A 327 -34.15 8.40 -4.25
CA LYS A 327 -34.11 6.94 -4.22
C LYS A 327 -32.75 6.42 -4.68
N THR A 328 -32.19 6.97 -5.76
CA THR A 328 -30.86 6.61 -6.27
C THR A 328 -29.77 6.88 -5.24
N LEU A 329 -29.80 8.04 -4.58
CA LEU A 329 -28.87 8.40 -3.52
C LEU A 329 -29.00 7.43 -2.34
N GLY A 330 -30.23 7.15 -1.89
CA GLY A 330 -30.50 6.21 -0.80
C GLY A 330 -30.00 4.79 -1.10
N ILE A 331 -30.26 4.26 -2.31
CA ILE A 331 -29.74 2.95 -2.72
C ILE A 331 -28.20 2.94 -2.72
N SER A 332 -27.57 3.97 -3.29
CA SER A 332 -26.12 4.07 -3.38
C SER A 332 -25.46 4.12 -1.99
N SER A 333 -26.06 4.86 -1.05
CA SER A 333 -25.62 4.92 0.34
C SER A 333 -25.74 3.57 1.05
N VAL A 334 -26.86 2.86 0.89
CA VAL A 334 -27.06 1.53 1.52
C VAL A 334 -26.11 0.49 0.92
N LEU A 335 -25.80 0.55 -0.38
CA LEU A 335 -24.79 -0.31 -0.99
C LEU A 335 -23.38 -0.02 -0.44
N GLY A 336 -23.03 1.26 -0.24
CA GLY A 336 -21.79 1.65 0.43
C GLY A 336 -21.69 1.06 1.84
N ALA A 337 -22.73 1.22 2.65
CA ALA A 337 -22.80 0.65 3.99
C ALA A 337 -22.72 -0.88 3.99
N GLY A 338 -23.50 -1.54 3.11
CA GLY A 338 -23.49 -2.99 2.98
C GLY A 338 -22.13 -3.54 2.60
N THR A 339 -21.36 -2.82 1.76
CA THR A 339 -20.00 -3.25 1.38
C THR A 339 -19.05 -3.27 2.58
N VAL A 340 -19.08 -2.22 3.42
CA VAL A 340 -18.26 -2.17 4.66
C VAL A 340 -18.67 -3.27 5.62
N VAL A 341 -19.96 -3.44 5.90
CA VAL A 341 -20.47 -4.45 6.84
C VAL A 341 -20.08 -5.85 6.40
N ILE A 342 -20.23 -6.16 5.11
CA ILE A 342 -19.84 -7.46 4.57
C ILE A 342 -18.32 -7.65 4.62
N PHE A 343 -17.53 -6.61 4.33
CA PHE A 343 -16.07 -6.67 4.45
C PHE A 343 -15.62 -6.99 5.88
N VAL A 344 -16.14 -6.28 6.88
CA VAL A 344 -15.79 -6.49 8.28
C VAL A 344 -16.19 -7.91 8.72
N ALA A 345 -17.42 -8.33 8.44
CA ALA A 345 -17.90 -9.67 8.82
C ALA A 345 -17.08 -10.80 8.15
N ALA A 346 -16.81 -10.67 6.84
CA ALA A 346 -16.03 -11.65 6.10
C ALA A 346 -14.56 -11.69 6.55
N SER A 347 -13.99 -10.54 6.88
CA SER A 347 -12.60 -10.45 7.36
C SER A 347 -12.44 -11.06 8.74
N LEU A 348 -13.36 -10.79 9.67
CA LEU A 348 -13.35 -11.40 11.01
C LEU A 348 -13.50 -12.93 10.92
N LEU A 349 -14.44 -13.42 10.10
CA LEU A 349 -14.58 -14.86 9.85
C LEU A 349 -13.33 -15.45 9.20
N GLY A 350 -12.74 -14.73 8.25
CA GLY A 350 -11.50 -15.11 7.58
C GLY A 350 -10.33 -15.28 8.55
N LEU A 351 -10.13 -14.33 9.46
CA LEU A 351 -9.12 -14.42 10.51
C LEU A 351 -9.33 -15.67 11.38
N SER A 352 -10.58 -15.93 11.82
CA SER A 352 -10.87 -17.14 12.59
C SER A 352 -10.58 -18.42 11.82
N LEU A 353 -10.85 -18.46 10.51
CA LEU A 353 -10.54 -19.63 9.68
C LEU A 353 -9.03 -19.81 9.48
N GLU A 354 -8.28 -18.71 9.32
CA GLU A 354 -6.82 -18.74 9.26
C GLU A 354 -6.22 -19.28 10.57
N ASP A 355 -6.81 -18.94 11.73
CA ASP A 355 -6.41 -19.50 13.03
C ASP A 355 -6.66 -21.02 13.14
N PHE A 356 -7.64 -21.55 12.40
CA PHE A 356 -7.88 -23.00 12.27
C PHE A 356 -7.02 -23.65 11.17
N GLY A 357 -6.08 -22.93 10.56
CA GLY A 357 -5.19 -23.43 9.52
C GLY A 357 -5.76 -23.42 8.10
N VAL A 358 -6.91 -22.77 7.87
CA VAL A 358 -7.50 -22.64 6.53
C VAL A 358 -6.90 -21.43 5.83
N LEU A 359 -5.71 -21.64 5.24
CA LEU A 359 -4.95 -20.61 4.54
C LEU A 359 -5.22 -20.66 3.03
N TRP A 360 -5.78 -19.59 2.48
CA TRP A 360 -5.95 -19.45 1.03
C TRP A 360 -4.84 -18.58 0.44
N LEU A 361 -4.24 -19.05 -0.66
CA LEU A 361 -3.16 -18.38 -1.39
C LEU A 361 -1.84 -18.21 -0.60
N SER A 362 -1.71 -18.86 0.56
CA SER A 362 -0.53 -18.76 1.45
C SER A 362 -0.18 -17.30 1.75
N SER A 363 -1.19 -16.52 2.09
CA SER A 363 -1.07 -15.09 2.37
C SER A 363 -1.94 -14.73 3.56
N MET A 364 -1.53 -13.72 4.32
CA MET A 364 -2.27 -13.27 5.49
C MET A 364 -3.54 -12.54 5.06
N SER A 365 -4.65 -12.79 5.77
CA SER A 365 -5.95 -12.11 5.57
C SER A 365 -6.60 -12.29 4.18
N THR A 366 -6.03 -13.11 3.29
CA THR A 366 -6.61 -13.40 1.97
C THR A 366 -7.81 -14.32 2.06
N THR A 367 -7.92 -15.17 3.07
CA THR A 367 -9.13 -16.01 3.28
C THR A 367 -10.34 -15.10 3.52
N GLY A 368 -10.19 -14.10 4.38
CA GLY A 368 -11.23 -13.09 4.64
C GLY A 368 -11.57 -12.24 3.40
N PHE A 369 -10.57 -11.85 2.62
CA PHE A 369 -10.79 -11.11 1.39
C PHE A 369 -11.56 -11.92 0.32
N ILE A 370 -11.24 -13.21 0.15
CA ILE A 370 -11.98 -14.09 -0.77
C ILE A 370 -13.44 -14.25 -0.31
N LEU A 371 -13.65 -14.46 1.00
CA LEU A 371 -15.00 -14.49 1.58
C LEU A 371 -15.74 -13.18 1.34
N PHE A 372 -15.06 -12.04 1.44
CA PHE A 372 -15.63 -10.74 1.13
C PHE A 372 -16.08 -10.66 -0.33
N LEU A 373 -15.24 -11.06 -1.30
CA LEU A 373 -15.61 -11.00 -2.72
C LEU A 373 -16.88 -11.82 -3.02
N VAL A 374 -16.97 -13.03 -2.47
CA VAL A 374 -18.14 -13.92 -2.65
C VAL A 374 -19.36 -13.36 -1.94
N SER A 375 -19.21 -13.00 -0.66
CA SER A 375 -20.31 -12.52 0.18
C SER A 375 -20.83 -11.17 -0.27
N ALA A 376 -19.96 -10.26 -0.74
CA ALA A 376 -20.35 -8.95 -1.25
C ALA A 376 -21.12 -9.09 -2.56
N THR A 377 -20.70 -10.00 -3.45
CA THR A 377 -21.44 -10.29 -4.69
C THR A 377 -22.89 -10.70 -4.39
N ILE A 378 -23.06 -11.63 -3.46
CA ILE A 378 -24.40 -12.16 -3.08
C ILE A 378 -25.18 -11.10 -2.28
N GLY A 379 -24.57 -10.57 -1.23
CA GLY A 379 -25.20 -9.65 -0.27
C GLY A 379 -25.63 -8.34 -0.93
N LEU A 380 -24.79 -7.72 -1.76
CA LEU A 380 -25.15 -6.49 -2.46
C LEU A 380 -26.25 -6.73 -3.50
N SER A 381 -26.27 -7.90 -4.16
CA SER A 381 -27.37 -8.28 -5.05
C SER A 381 -28.70 -8.46 -4.29
N ILE A 382 -28.66 -9.02 -3.07
CA ILE A 382 -29.82 -9.12 -2.18
C ILE A 382 -30.28 -7.73 -1.75
N VAL A 383 -29.35 -6.83 -1.36
CA VAL A 383 -29.67 -5.44 -1.01
C VAL A 383 -30.37 -4.73 -2.17
N MET A 384 -29.87 -4.87 -3.40
CA MET A 384 -30.54 -4.34 -4.59
C MET A 384 -31.96 -4.90 -4.72
N ARG A 385 -32.12 -6.22 -4.56
CA ARG A 385 -33.44 -6.88 -4.60
C ARG A 385 -34.41 -6.35 -3.56
N LEU A 386 -33.95 -6.10 -2.33
CA LEU A 386 -34.78 -5.58 -1.24
C LEU A 386 -35.20 -4.12 -1.51
N LEU A 387 -34.32 -3.29 -2.05
CA LEU A 387 -34.58 -1.87 -2.26
C LEU A 387 -35.35 -1.57 -3.57
N MET A 388 -35.17 -2.39 -4.59
CA MET A 388 -35.71 -2.15 -5.93
C MET A 388 -36.78 -3.15 -6.35
N GLY A 389 -36.86 -4.32 -5.71
CA GLY A 389 -37.69 -5.45 -6.12
C GLY A 389 -36.97 -6.38 -7.11
N TYR A 390 -37.53 -7.58 -7.29
CA TYR A 390 -36.94 -8.64 -8.12
C TYR A 390 -36.78 -8.21 -9.59
N ASP A 391 -37.84 -7.74 -10.24
CA ASP A 391 -37.82 -7.41 -11.67
C ASP A 391 -36.85 -6.26 -12.00
N ASN A 392 -36.78 -5.26 -11.14
CA ASN A 392 -35.88 -4.11 -11.31
C ASN A 392 -34.41 -4.49 -11.12
N THR A 393 -34.13 -5.35 -10.13
CA THR A 393 -32.79 -5.89 -9.90
C THR A 393 -32.36 -6.78 -11.06
N LYS A 394 -33.28 -7.62 -11.56
CA LYS A 394 -33.08 -8.44 -12.74
C LYS A 394 -32.72 -7.59 -13.96
N LYS A 395 -33.47 -6.52 -14.23
CA LYS A 395 -33.15 -5.56 -15.30
C LYS A 395 -31.79 -4.89 -15.12
N SER A 396 -31.44 -4.55 -13.89
CA SER A 396 -30.13 -3.97 -13.54
C SER A 396 -28.98 -4.95 -13.84
N LEU A 397 -29.07 -6.21 -13.41
CA LEU A 397 -28.08 -7.25 -13.72
C LEU A 397 -28.05 -7.59 -15.22
N SER A 398 -29.21 -7.60 -15.87
CA SER A 398 -29.33 -7.73 -17.32
C SER A 398 -28.59 -6.61 -18.07
N SER A 399 -28.47 -5.41 -17.49
CA SER A 399 -27.76 -4.30 -18.10
C SER A 399 -26.26 -4.55 -18.25
N VAL A 400 -25.68 -5.49 -17.50
CA VAL A 400 -24.27 -5.93 -17.65
C VAL A 400 -24.12 -7.24 -18.43
N GLY A 401 -25.22 -7.79 -18.96
CA GLY A 401 -25.19 -8.94 -19.87
C GLY A 401 -25.26 -10.32 -19.20
N ILE A 402 -25.63 -10.40 -17.91
CA ILE A 402 -25.70 -11.66 -17.14
C ILE A 402 -26.82 -12.62 -17.61
N GLU A 403 -27.90 -12.13 -18.22
CA GLU A 403 -29.10 -12.96 -18.48
C GLU A 403 -29.49 -13.12 -19.96
N ARG A 404 -28.61 -12.80 -20.92
CA ARG A 404 -29.04 -12.56 -22.31
C ARG A 404 -28.49 -13.51 -23.37
N LEU A 405 -27.69 -14.54 -23.04
CA LEU A 405 -26.95 -15.32 -24.04
C LEU A 405 -26.85 -16.82 -23.73
N LYS A 406 -26.72 -17.63 -24.78
CA LYS A 406 -26.26 -19.02 -24.67
C LYS A 406 -24.80 -19.04 -24.20
N ILE A 407 -24.37 -20.10 -23.51
CA ILE A 407 -23.01 -20.22 -22.94
C ILE A 407 -21.91 -19.90 -23.98
N LYS A 408 -22.00 -20.43 -25.21
CA LYS A 408 -21.02 -20.18 -26.28
C LYS A 408 -20.91 -18.71 -26.67
N GLU A 409 -22.04 -18.02 -26.76
CA GLU A 409 -22.08 -16.59 -27.09
C GLU A 409 -21.53 -15.76 -25.93
N HIS A 410 -21.82 -16.15 -24.69
CA HIS A 410 -21.28 -15.50 -23.50
C HIS A 410 -19.75 -15.59 -23.45
N VAL A 411 -19.19 -16.78 -23.69
CA VAL A 411 -17.73 -16.98 -23.77
C VAL A 411 -17.11 -16.13 -24.88
N SER A 412 -17.72 -16.11 -26.08
CA SER A 412 -17.21 -15.27 -27.17
C SER A 412 -17.20 -13.79 -26.82
N GLU A 413 -18.22 -13.28 -26.12
CA GLU A 413 -18.28 -11.88 -25.71
C GLU A 413 -17.24 -11.55 -24.63
N ILE A 414 -17.01 -12.45 -23.66
CA ILE A 414 -15.94 -12.28 -22.67
C ILE A 414 -14.58 -12.24 -23.36
N LEU A 415 -14.31 -13.13 -24.31
CA LEU A 415 -13.04 -13.15 -25.07
C LEU A 415 -12.79 -11.84 -25.84
N LYS A 416 -13.83 -11.27 -26.47
CA LYS A 416 -13.70 -9.96 -27.15
C LYS A 416 -13.35 -8.84 -26.18
N ASN A 417 -13.95 -8.84 -25.00
CA ASN A 417 -13.65 -7.85 -23.95
C ASN A 417 -12.26 -8.06 -23.33
N LEU A 418 -11.80 -9.31 -23.23
CA LEU A 418 -10.45 -9.65 -22.80
C LEU A 418 -9.37 -9.09 -23.72
N ILE A 419 -9.63 -8.92 -25.03
CA ILE A 419 -8.66 -8.28 -25.93
C ILE A 419 -8.41 -6.83 -25.50
N ILE A 420 -9.48 -6.06 -25.25
CA ILE A 420 -9.38 -4.65 -24.84
C ILE A 420 -8.75 -4.55 -23.45
N ALA A 421 -9.25 -5.35 -22.50
CA ALA A 421 -8.71 -5.40 -21.15
C ALA A 421 -7.23 -5.81 -21.14
N GLY A 422 -6.86 -6.81 -21.95
CA GLY A 422 -5.50 -7.33 -22.07
C GLY A 422 -4.52 -6.29 -22.57
N VAL A 423 -4.89 -5.45 -23.54
CA VAL A 423 -4.03 -4.33 -23.98
C VAL A 423 -3.79 -3.34 -22.84
N ALA A 424 -4.82 -3.01 -22.06
CA ALA A 424 -4.71 -2.07 -20.96
C ALA A 424 -3.93 -2.64 -19.75
N ILE A 425 -4.14 -3.93 -19.43
CA ILE A 425 -3.36 -4.64 -18.42
C ILE A 425 -1.90 -4.74 -18.85
N THR A 426 -1.63 -5.05 -20.13
CA THR A 426 -0.26 -5.11 -20.66
C THR A 426 0.42 -3.74 -20.57
N TRP A 427 -0.28 -2.67 -20.96
CA TRP A 427 0.21 -1.31 -20.79
C TRP A 427 0.59 -0.99 -19.34
N PHE A 428 -0.30 -1.33 -18.40
CA PHE A 428 -0.05 -1.14 -16.97
C PHE A 428 1.16 -1.95 -16.48
N LEU A 429 1.25 -3.22 -16.88
CA LEU A 429 2.35 -4.11 -16.54
C LEU A 429 3.70 -3.66 -17.13
N ILE A 430 3.74 -3.07 -18.33
CA ILE A 430 4.98 -2.52 -18.91
C ILE A 430 5.54 -1.42 -18.00
N TRP A 431 4.71 -0.47 -17.60
CA TRP A 431 5.15 0.59 -16.68
C TRP A 431 5.51 0.05 -15.30
N LEU A 432 4.76 -0.91 -14.79
CA LEU A 432 5.08 -1.57 -13.52
C LEU A 432 6.41 -2.33 -13.59
N ALA A 433 6.72 -2.94 -14.73
CA ALA A 433 7.99 -3.61 -14.95
C ALA A 433 9.15 -2.61 -14.97
N ILE A 434 9.00 -1.49 -15.69
CA ILE A 434 9.99 -0.40 -15.68
C ILE A 434 10.18 0.15 -14.24
N ALA A 435 9.11 0.20 -13.45
CA ALA A 435 9.17 0.68 -12.08
C ALA A 435 9.92 -0.27 -11.14
N GLY A 436 9.70 -1.58 -11.24
CA GLY A 436 10.30 -2.48 -10.24
C GLY A 436 10.26 -3.97 -10.56
N MET A 437 10.32 -4.35 -11.84
CA MET A 437 10.64 -5.74 -12.18
C MET A 437 12.10 -6.03 -11.75
N PRO A 438 12.36 -7.18 -11.11
CA PRO A 438 13.72 -7.61 -10.84
C PRO A 438 14.58 -7.54 -12.10
N ASP A 439 15.82 -7.06 -11.94
CA ASP A 439 16.84 -6.98 -12.99
C ASP A 439 16.65 -5.94 -14.12
N THR A 440 15.57 -5.14 -14.13
CA THR A 440 15.35 -4.12 -15.18
C THR A 440 15.74 -2.70 -14.79
N SER A 441 15.42 -2.28 -13.57
CA SER A 441 15.72 -0.94 -13.05
C SER A 441 16.15 -1.04 -11.60
N GLN A 442 17.24 -0.37 -11.24
CA GLN A 442 17.73 -0.31 -9.87
C GLN A 442 17.86 1.17 -9.47
N PRO A 443 17.48 1.57 -8.23
CA PRO A 443 16.52 0.86 -7.38
C PRO A 443 15.12 0.92 -7.99
N ASN A 444 14.23 0.06 -7.49
CA ASN A 444 12.82 0.08 -7.82
C ASN A 444 12.20 1.43 -7.44
N ILE A 445 11.35 1.94 -8.30
CA ILE A 445 10.52 3.10 -8.07
C ILE A 445 9.32 2.65 -7.23
N LEU A 446 9.25 3.14 -6.00
CA LEU A 446 8.11 2.91 -5.11
C LEU A 446 6.83 3.48 -5.76
N LEU A 447 5.75 2.71 -5.72
CA LEU A 447 4.40 3.15 -6.08
C LEU A 447 3.48 2.90 -4.88
N VAL A 448 2.60 3.86 -4.55
CA VAL A 448 1.86 3.90 -3.27
C VAL A 448 0.93 2.69 -3.08
N LEU A 449 0.47 2.06 -4.16
CA LEU A 449 -0.58 1.03 -4.11
C LEU A 449 -0.19 -0.31 -4.74
N VAL A 450 0.80 -0.32 -5.62
CA VAL A 450 1.10 -1.46 -6.48
C VAL A 450 2.60 -1.71 -6.53
N LYS A 451 2.98 -2.97 -6.66
CA LYS A 451 4.36 -3.41 -6.90
C LYS A 451 4.31 -4.54 -7.93
N TRP A 452 5.41 -4.73 -8.67
CA TRP A 452 5.54 -5.90 -9.54
C TRP A 452 5.36 -7.18 -8.72
N PRO A 453 4.44 -8.09 -9.09
CA PRO A 453 4.16 -9.27 -8.28
C PRO A 453 5.19 -10.38 -8.53
N VAL A 454 6.12 -10.58 -7.58
CA VAL A 454 7.19 -11.58 -7.67
C VAL A 454 6.73 -12.98 -7.24
N GLY A 455 7.17 -14.02 -7.94
CA GLY A 455 6.93 -15.43 -7.55
C GLY A 455 5.44 -15.79 -7.50
N VAL A 456 5.04 -16.43 -6.39
CA VAL A 456 3.65 -16.88 -6.18
C VAL A 456 2.62 -15.74 -6.20
N ARG A 457 3.05 -14.51 -5.91
CA ARG A 457 2.20 -13.31 -5.96
C ARG A 457 1.59 -13.11 -7.35
N GLY A 458 2.34 -13.38 -8.43
CA GLY A 458 1.83 -13.24 -9.80
C GLY A 458 0.65 -14.18 -10.08
N ILE A 459 0.74 -15.43 -9.61
CA ILE A 459 -0.34 -16.42 -9.73
C ILE A 459 -1.53 -16.01 -8.85
N ASN A 460 -1.27 -15.59 -7.60
CA ASN A 460 -2.29 -15.12 -6.67
C ASN A 460 -3.08 -13.94 -7.24
N THR A 461 -2.42 -13.00 -7.94
CA THR A 461 -3.09 -11.89 -8.63
C THR A 461 -4.08 -12.38 -9.67
N LEU A 462 -3.75 -13.41 -10.46
CA LEU A 462 -4.65 -13.96 -11.48
C LEU A 462 -5.84 -14.70 -10.86
N ILE A 463 -5.61 -15.47 -9.79
CA ILE A 463 -6.69 -16.17 -9.07
C ILE A 463 -7.67 -15.17 -8.48
N LEU A 464 -7.17 -14.16 -7.76
CA LEU A 464 -8.01 -13.11 -7.16
C LEU A 464 -8.72 -12.28 -8.24
N MET A 465 -8.09 -12.03 -9.38
CA MET A 465 -8.73 -11.32 -10.49
C MET A 465 -9.99 -12.05 -10.94
N ILE A 466 -9.93 -13.37 -11.12
CA ILE A 466 -11.09 -14.18 -11.51
C ILE A 466 -12.19 -14.10 -10.45
N LEU A 467 -11.82 -14.19 -9.17
CA LEU A 467 -12.75 -14.12 -8.05
C LEU A 467 -13.36 -12.73 -7.84
N ALA A 468 -12.67 -11.66 -8.25
CA ALA A 468 -13.14 -10.29 -8.13
C ALA A 468 -14.09 -9.85 -9.28
N ILE A 469 -14.14 -10.58 -10.40
CA ILE A 469 -15.03 -10.26 -11.52
C ILE A 469 -16.51 -10.20 -11.09
N PRO A 470 -17.07 -11.21 -10.38
CA PRO A 470 -18.47 -11.16 -9.93
C PRO A 470 -18.78 -9.93 -9.06
N PHE A 471 -17.86 -9.55 -8.18
CA PHE A 471 -18.00 -8.36 -7.35
C PHE A 471 -18.10 -7.09 -8.21
N PHE A 472 -17.19 -6.92 -9.17
CA PHE A 472 -17.23 -5.76 -10.08
C PHE A 472 -18.39 -5.81 -11.09
N LEU A 473 -18.97 -6.97 -11.39
CA LEU A 473 -20.22 -7.05 -12.16
C LEU A 473 -21.41 -6.47 -11.39
N VAL A 474 -21.47 -6.67 -10.06
CA VAL A 474 -22.48 -6.04 -9.21
C VAL A 474 -22.27 -4.53 -9.17
N GLU A 475 -21.02 -4.07 -9.01
CA GLU A 475 -20.67 -2.63 -9.12
C GLU A 475 -21.08 -2.03 -10.47
N ALA A 476 -20.78 -2.73 -11.57
CA ALA A 476 -21.18 -2.32 -12.91
C ALA A 476 -22.71 -2.27 -13.07
N SER A 477 -23.44 -3.18 -12.42
CA SER A 477 -24.91 -3.19 -12.43
C SER A 477 -25.50 -2.01 -11.66
N TRP A 478 -24.88 -1.62 -10.53
CA TRP A 478 -25.25 -0.39 -9.82
C TRP A 478 -25.06 0.83 -10.73
N ILE A 479 -23.90 0.96 -11.38
CA ILE A 479 -23.64 2.08 -12.28
C ILE A 479 -24.61 2.09 -13.46
N ARG A 480 -24.70 0.99 -14.21
CA ARG A 480 -25.51 0.96 -15.42
C ARG A 480 -27.00 0.95 -15.14
N GLY A 481 -27.45 0.06 -14.26
CA GLY A 481 -28.86 -0.21 -14.01
C GLY A 481 -29.52 0.75 -13.04
N ILE A 482 -28.75 1.57 -12.30
CA ILE A 482 -29.30 2.54 -11.35
C ILE A 482 -28.83 3.96 -11.66
N LEU A 483 -27.53 4.18 -11.85
CA LEU A 483 -27.02 5.54 -12.05
C LEU A 483 -27.22 6.04 -13.48
N LEU A 484 -27.08 5.16 -14.48
CA LEU A 484 -27.15 5.52 -15.90
C LEU A 484 -28.51 5.18 -16.55
N SER A 485 -29.43 4.52 -15.84
CA SER A 485 -30.80 4.22 -16.33
C SER A 485 -31.48 5.49 -16.86
N ASN A 486 -32.40 5.35 -17.83
CA ASN A 486 -33.12 6.49 -18.43
C ASN A 486 -33.55 7.49 -17.36
N ARG A 487 -33.19 8.76 -17.54
CA ARG A 487 -33.26 9.75 -16.48
C ARG A 487 -34.45 10.66 -16.76
N GLU A 488 -35.31 10.87 -15.76
CA GLU A 488 -36.35 11.91 -15.82
C GLU A 488 -35.78 13.33 -15.63
N TRP A 489 -34.46 13.46 -15.43
CA TRP A 489 -33.83 14.72 -15.05
C TRP A 489 -33.71 15.66 -16.25
N SER A 490 -34.26 16.87 -16.12
CA SER A 490 -34.23 17.88 -17.18
C SER A 490 -32.84 18.51 -17.33
N GLY A 491 -32.27 18.44 -18.55
CA GLY A 491 -31.02 19.11 -18.91
C GLY A 491 -29.72 18.33 -18.61
N SER A 492 -28.78 18.36 -19.55
CA SER A 492 -27.51 17.59 -19.49
C SER A 492 -26.63 17.90 -18.27
N PHE A 493 -26.71 19.13 -17.74
CA PHE A 493 -25.91 19.57 -16.60
C PHE A 493 -26.40 18.99 -15.27
N GLN A 494 -27.71 19.04 -15.01
CA GLN A 494 -28.31 18.42 -13.81
C GLN A 494 -28.06 16.92 -13.80
N ASN A 495 -28.10 16.29 -14.98
CA ASN A 495 -27.79 14.88 -15.16
C ASN A 495 -26.38 14.48 -14.66
N THR A 496 -25.39 15.31 -14.96
CA THR A 496 -24.00 15.06 -14.52
C THR A 496 -23.86 15.25 -13.01
N LYS A 497 -24.50 16.29 -12.46
CA LYS A 497 -24.49 16.61 -11.02
C LYS A 497 -25.04 15.44 -10.19
N HIS A 498 -26.22 14.92 -10.54
CA HIS A 498 -26.87 13.84 -9.77
C HIS A 498 -26.09 12.52 -9.79
N LEU A 499 -25.45 12.20 -10.92
CA LEU A 499 -24.53 11.06 -11.02
C LEU A 499 -23.37 11.21 -10.03
N ILE A 500 -22.70 12.36 -10.05
CA ILE A 500 -21.58 12.66 -9.16
C ILE A 500 -22.01 12.54 -7.69
N PHE A 501 -23.13 13.15 -7.29
CA PHE A 501 -23.61 13.07 -5.90
C PHE A 501 -23.94 11.65 -5.45
N SER A 502 -24.46 10.79 -6.34
CA SER A 502 -24.79 9.40 -5.99
C SER A 502 -23.54 8.52 -5.84
N VAL A 503 -22.52 8.77 -6.66
CA VAL A 503 -21.19 8.14 -6.48
C VAL A 503 -20.58 8.61 -5.17
N ILE A 504 -20.56 9.94 -4.93
CA ILE A 504 -20.03 10.51 -3.69
C ILE A 504 -20.77 9.96 -2.46
N SER A 505 -22.10 9.79 -2.51
CA SER A 505 -22.85 9.31 -1.34
C SER A 505 -22.46 7.89 -0.94
N LYS A 506 -22.25 6.99 -1.91
CA LYS A 506 -21.75 5.63 -1.64
C LYS A 506 -20.42 5.66 -0.90
N PHE A 507 -19.45 6.41 -1.43
CA PHE A 507 -18.09 6.46 -0.88
C PHE A 507 -17.99 7.28 0.41
N ALA A 508 -18.80 8.31 0.58
CA ALA A 508 -18.87 9.08 1.83
C ALA A 508 -19.39 8.21 2.98
N ILE A 509 -20.43 7.40 2.76
CA ILE A 509 -20.94 6.47 3.77
C ILE A 509 -19.92 5.35 4.03
N ALA A 510 -19.31 4.80 2.98
CA ALA A 510 -18.26 3.80 3.16
C ALA A 510 -17.08 4.35 3.98
N GLY A 511 -16.60 5.56 3.66
CA GLY A 511 -15.52 6.23 4.38
C GLY A 511 -15.88 6.57 5.83
N LEU A 512 -17.09 7.07 6.09
CA LEU A 512 -17.55 7.35 7.45
C LEU A 512 -17.58 6.07 8.31
N LEU A 513 -18.15 4.98 7.79
CA LEU A 513 -18.17 3.70 8.50
C LEU A 513 -16.77 3.11 8.67
N THR A 514 -15.88 3.34 7.71
CA THR A 514 -14.46 2.94 7.83
C THR A 514 -13.80 3.59 9.03
N ILE A 515 -13.96 4.90 9.17
CA ILE A 515 -13.46 5.66 10.32
C ILE A 515 -14.04 5.10 11.61
N ILE A 516 -15.37 4.87 11.66
CA ILE A 516 -16.02 4.31 12.85
C ILE A 516 -15.45 2.93 13.21
N VAL A 517 -15.22 2.06 12.22
CA VAL A 517 -14.66 0.72 12.46
C VAL A 517 -13.22 0.81 12.95
N ILE A 518 -12.35 1.56 12.27
CA ILE A 518 -10.92 1.68 12.62
C ILE A 518 -10.76 2.28 14.02
N PHE A 519 -11.36 3.44 14.28
CA PHE A 519 -11.26 4.10 15.58
C PHE A 519 -12.02 3.32 16.67
N GLY A 520 -13.11 2.65 16.32
CA GLY A 520 -13.87 1.81 17.24
C GLY A 520 -13.07 0.60 17.72
N THR A 521 -12.31 -0.06 16.83
CA THR A 521 -11.44 -1.19 17.22
C THR A 521 -10.29 -0.75 18.12
N THR A 522 -9.67 0.40 17.83
CA THR A 522 -8.61 0.98 18.69
C THR A 522 -9.16 1.36 20.07
N ALA A 523 -10.31 2.04 20.14
CA ALA A 523 -10.90 2.52 21.39
C ALA A 523 -11.25 1.39 22.38
N VAL A 524 -11.53 0.19 21.88
CA VAL A 524 -11.84 -1.00 22.70
C VAL A 524 -10.56 -1.79 23.06
N GLY A 525 -9.37 -1.29 22.68
CA GLY A 525 -8.09 -1.93 22.97
C GLY A 525 -7.82 -3.19 22.14
N VAL A 526 -8.53 -3.37 21.03
CA VAL A 526 -8.38 -4.54 20.15
C VAL A 526 -7.41 -4.19 19.01
N SER A 527 -6.13 -4.00 19.33
CA SER A 527 -5.07 -3.69 18.36
C SER A 527 -4.12 -4.87 18.16
N SER A 528 -4.55 -5.89 17.40
CA SER A 528 -3.60 -6.88 16.87
C SER A 528 -3.08 -6.40 15.51
N GLY A 529 -1.83 -6.76 15.16
CA GLY A 529 -1.26 -6.43 13.85
C GLY A 529 -2.15 -6.88 12.67
N ARG A 530 -2.85 -8.00 12.83
CA ARG A 530 -3.83 -8.51 11.84
C ARG A 530 -5.05 -7.59 11.67
N ILE A 531 -5.55 -6.95 12.72
CA ILE A 531 -6.69 -6.01 12.62
C ILE A 531 -6.28 -4.72 11.92
N VAL A 532 -5.08 -4.21 12.24
CA VAL A 532 -4.49 -3.04 11.55
C VAL A 532 -4.37 -3.31 10.04
N LEU A 533 -3.88 -4.51 9.68
CA LEU A 533 -3.78 -4.94 8.28
C LEU A 533 -5.14 -4.88 7.55
N LEU A 534 -6.23 -5.30 8.20
CA LEU A 534 -7.58 -5.22 7.61
C LEU A 534 -8.00 -3.77 7.32
N GLY A 535 -7.69 -2.84 8.22
CA GLY A 535 -7.95 -1.41 8.01
C GLY A 535 -7.23 -0.87 6.78
N VAL A 536 -5.93 -1.17 6.65
CA VAL A 536 -5.12 -0.76 5.48
C VAL A 536 -5.65 -1.39 4.19
N VAL A 537 -5.93 -2.69 4.20
CA VAL A 537 -6.52 -3.42 3.07
C VAL A 537 -7.83 -2.76 2.63
N TRP A 538 -8.68 -2.39 3.59
CA TRP A 538 -9.97 -1.77 3.30
C TRP A 538 -9.85 -0.38 2.67
N VAL A 539 -8.97 0.48 3.19
CA VAL A 539 -8.71 1.80 2.59
C VAL A 539 -8.25 1.65 1.14
N ARG A 540 -7.34 0.70 0.87
CA ARG A 540 -6.88 0.39 -0.48
C ARG A 540 -8.00 -0.14 -1.38
N ILE A 541 -8.90 -0.98 -0.87
CA ILE A 541 -10.11 -1.44 -1.58
C ILE A 541 -10.99 -0.26 -1.99
N ILE A 542 -11.29 0.67 -1.07
CA ILE A 542 -12.13 1.85 -1.34
C ILE A 542 -11.53 2.69 -2.47
N ILE A 543 -10.22 2.94 -2.44
CA ILE A 543 -9.53 3.72 -3.47
C ILE A 543 -9.68 3.06 -4.85
N VAL A 544 -9.45 1.75 -4.93
CA VAL A 544 -9.60 1.00 -6.19
C VAL A 544 -11.06 0.95 -6.66
N GLN A 545 -12.02 0.79 -5.74
CA GLN A 545 -13.45 0.82 -6.07
C GLN A 545 -13.90 2.19 -6.61
N PHE A 546 -13.39 3.28 -6.04
CA PHE A 546 -13.66 4.62 -6.53
C PHE A 546 -13.15 4.80 -7.96
N LEU A 547 -11.88 4.44 -8.20
CA LEU A 547 -11.30 4.45 -9.54
C LEU A 547 -12.10 3.56 -10.51
N ALA A 548 -12.42 2.33 -10.11
CA ALA A 548 -13.20 1.40 -10.90
C ALA A 548 -14.55 2.03 -11.30
N SER A 549 -15.21 2.75 -10.38
CA SER A 549 -16.48 3.43 -10.67
C SER A 549 -16.34 4.49 -11.77
N VAL A 550 -15.23 5.22 -11.80
CA VAL A 550 -14.93 6.19 -12.87
C VAL A 550 -14.76 5.49 -14.21
N ILE A 551 -13.92 4.44 -14.27
CA ILE A 551 -13.62 3.72 -15.52
C ILE A 551 -14.86 2.95 -16.02
N LEU A 552 -15.64 2.34 -15.12
CA LEU A 552 -16.90 1.67 -15.41
C LEU A 552 -17.94 2.64 -15.99
N THR A 553 -18.11 3.81 -15.37
CA THR A 553 -19.02 4.85 -15.86
C THR A 553 -18.62 5.30 -17.26
N TRP A 554 -17.33 5.56 -17.48
CA TRP A 554 -16.82 5.94 -18.80
C TRP A 554 -17.11 4.87 -19.87
N SER A 555 -16.78 3.60 -19.60
CA SER A 555 -16.99 2.50 -20.54
C SER A 555 -18.47 2.24 -20.79
N ALA A 556 -19.32 2.38 -19.78
CA ALA A 556 -20.76 2.26 -19.94
C ALA A 556 -21.31 3.34 -20.89
N LEU A 557 -20.86 4.60 -20.76
CA LEU A 557 -21.27 5.70 -21.64
C LEU A 557 -20.68 5.58 -23.06
N LYS A 558 -19.45 5.05 -23.18
CA LYS A 558 -18.73 5.04 -24.46
C LYS A 558 -18.96 3.79 -25.30
N PHE A 559 -19.00 2.63 -24.65
CA PHE A 559 -19.08 1.31 -25.30
C PHE A 559 -20.42 0.62 -25.07
N GLU A 560 -21.26 1.12 -24.16
CA GLU A 560 -22.51 0.45 -23.72
C GLU A 560 -22.25 -0.99 -23.24
N ASN A 561 -21.01 -1.24 -22.78
CA ASN A 561 -20.49 -2.50 -22.29
C ASN A 561 -19.41 -2.20 -21.24
N THR A 562 -19.38 -2.99 -20.17
CA THR A 562 -18.50 -2.79 -19.01
C THR A 562 -17.57 -3.97 -18.76
N TRP A 563 -17.63 -5.05 -19.55
CA TRP A 563 -16.84 -6.25 -19.27
C TRP A 563 -15.33 -6.00 -19.33
N SER A 564 -14.86 -5.24 -20.31
CA SER A 564 -13.43 -4.91 -20.40
C SER A 564 -12.95 -4.13 -19.17
N THR A 565 -13.77 -3.23 -18.63
CA THR A 565 -13.42 -2.44 -17.46
C THR A 565 -13.59 -3.21 -16.16
N VAL A 566 -14.59 -4.09 -16.05
CA VAL A 566 -14.74 -5.05 -14.95
C VAL A 566 -13.48 -5.90 -14.81
N ILE A 567 -12.95 -6.44 -15.92
CA ILE A 567 -11.73 -7.27 -15.91
C ILE A 567 -10.52 -6.43 -15.46
N VAL A 568 -10.35 -5.21 -15.98
CA VAL A 568 -9.24 -4.34 -15.57
C VAL A 568 -9.35 -3.94 -14.10
N SER A 569 -10.54 -3.58 -13.61
CA SER A 569 -10.76 -3.24 -12.20
C SER A 569 -10.51 -4.43 -11.28
N ALA A 570 -10.93 -5.64 -11.68
CA ALA A 570 -10.63 -6.87 -10.96
C ALA A 570 -9.13 -7.14 -10.88
N PHE A 571 -8.39 -6.93 -11.98
CA PHE A 571 -6.94 -7.07 -12.02
C PHE A 571 -6.25 -6.07 -11.09
N LEU A 572 -6.62 -4.78 -11.18
CA LEU A 572 -6.03 -3.72 -10.35
C LEU A 572 -6.27 -3.97 -8.87
N LEU A 573 -7.50 -4.34 -8.48
CA LEU A 573 -7.80 -4.67 -7.09
C LEU A 573 -6.95 -5.85 -6.60
N SER A 574 -6.86 -6.90 -7.41
CA SER A 574 -6.12 -8.10 -7.06
C SER A 574 -4.62 -7.84 -6.91
N LEU A 575 -4.06 -7.00 -7.78
CA LEU A 575 -2.67 -6.59 -7.69
C LEU A 575 -2.41 -5.81 -6.40
N VAL A 576 -3.25 -4.82 -6.08
CA VAL A 576 -3.15 -4.02 -4.86
C VAL A 576 -3.22 -4.90 -3.61
N ILE A 577 -4.16 -5.86 -3.56
CA ILE A 577 -4.28 -6.77 -2.41
C ILE A 577 -3.04 -7.63 -2.26
N VAL A 578 -2.62 -8.30 -3.33
CA VAL A 578 -1.44 -9.17 -3.28
C VAL A 578 -0.18 -8.39 -2.93
N THR A 579 -0.05 -7.11 -3.29
CA THR A 579 1.14 -6.33 -2.91
C THR A 579 1.07 -5.77 -1.49
N THR A 580 -0.10 -5.86 -0.83
CA THR A 580 -0.30 -5.36 0.54
C THR A 580 -0.05 -6.42 1.59
N VAL A 581 -0.44 -7.67 1.31
CA VAL A 581 -0.47 -8.74 2.31
C VAL A 581 0.81 -9.58 2.30
N PRO A 582 1.35 -9.95 3.47
CA PRO A 582 2.51 -10.85 3.53
C PRO A 582 2.15 -12.29 3.15
N LEU A 583 3.13 -13.02 2.61
CA LEU A 583 3.05 -14.46 2.39
C LEU A 583 3.29 -15.20 3.72
N ILE A 584 2.43 -16.18 4.05
CA ILE A 584 2.49 -16.96 5.31
C ILE A 584 2.55 -18.45 5.05
#